data_AF-A0A8J6Q6C8-F1
#
_entry.id   AF-A0A8J6Q6C8-F1
#
_cell.length_a   1.000
_cell.length_b   1.000
_cell.length_c   1.000
_cell.angle_alpha   90.00
_cell.angle_beta   90.00
_cell.angle_gamma   90.00
#
_symmetry.space_group_name_H-M   'P 1'
#
loop_
_entity.id
_entity.type
_entity.pdbx_description
1 polymer ?
#
loop_
_entity_poly.entity_id
_entity_poly.type
_entity_poly.pdbx_seq_one_letter_code
_entity_poly.pdbx_strand_id
1 'polypeptide(L)'
;MSLYKCKNEIVACVWCLLTLFSCSSDDHQGQNNTNEPTKEITLPVLETSTIEAVEAFKATLWGKVINNGGSSISERGICYSINENPSYSDNYEKAGFVKGSGEFQVSLQNLQSGTTYYAKAYAVNEKGIGYGNEVSFSSLDIIAPTLKVGEIKVAGAHDIWLDVSVPNQGDLQIEEIGLVYGTTNNPTIEDNIVTREDVVLDFKARIPNLEPETSYYIKAYAKTLNGITYGDEVTMATIKKGNFTWAFWWEDKNEPAFGRLREAFDKAAWYYNNFTSIEKHVNVNYNTGTPTADANFDGWINFGANPDYQRTGTAMHEMAHTVGVGTHAKYWELMKGTWQGNRANEILQMMTNDPNAEIKGDNTHFWPYGINGAHEDDGSEMLYIIHALVLQGMKADGLPNK
;
A
#
# COMPACT_ATOMS: atom_id res chain seq x y z
N MET A 1 3.52 37.60 -21.57
CA MET A 1 3.49 38.59 -22.67
C MET A 1 4.01 39.92 -22.13
N SER A 2 5.31 40.17 -22.24
CA SER A 2 5.88 41.52 -22.32
C SER A 2 7.32 41.40 -22.81
N LEU A 3 7.59 42.08 -23.92
CA LEU A 3 8.84 42.19 -24.66
C LEU A 3 9.39 43.62 -24.46
N TYR A 4 10.67 43.78 -24.83
CA TYR A 4 11.45 45.01 -25.06
C TYR A 4 12.24 45.54 -23.85
N LYS A 5 13.51 45.97 -23.97
CA LYS A 5 14.27 46.41 -25.16
C LYS A 5 15.78 46.33 -24.90
N CYS A 6 16.53 45.92 -25.91
CA CYS A 6 18.00 46.01 -26.01
C CYS A 6 18.37 47.26 -26.83
N LYS A 7 19.50 47.94 -26.53
CA LYS A 7 20.31 48.69 -27.49
C LYS A 7 21.69 49.09 -26.91
N ASN A 8 22.74 48.69 -27.64
CA ASN A 8 24.15 49.13 -27.59
C ASN A 8 24.35 50.43 -28.38
N GLU A 9 25.36 51.23 -28.00
CA GLU A 9 26.26 52.09 -28.83
C GLU A 9 27.50 52.41 -27.95
N ILE A 10 28.68 51.82 -28.14
CA ILE A 10 29.85 52.16 -28.99
C ILE A 10 30.38 53.61 -28.85
N VAL A 11 31.55 53.75 -28.19
CA VAL A 11 32.61 54.71 -28.58
C VAL A 11 33.97 54.03 -28.37
N ALA A 12 34.81 54.06 -29.40
CA ALA A 12 36.20 53.60 -29.41
C ALA A 12 37.13 54.78 -29.74
N CYS A 13 38.37 54.69 -29.26
CA CYS A 13 39.65 55.26 -29.75
C CYS A 13 40.53 55.69 -28.54
N VAL A 14 41.86 55.55 -28.47
CA VAL A 14 42.91 54.97 -29.31
C VAL A 14 44.14 54.79 -28.37
N TRP A 15 45.05 53.90 -28.78
CA TRP A 15 46.25 53.32 -28.17
C TRP A 15 47.50 54.19 -27.87
N CYS A 16 48.42 53.54 -27.13
CA CYS A 16 49.91 53.62 -27.13
C CYS A 16 50.61 54.81 -26.42
N LEU A 17 51.75 54.64 -25.71
CA LEU A 17 52.93 53.79 -25.97
C LEU A 17 53.78 53.56 -24.69
N LEU A 18 54.49 52.42 -24.63
CA LEU A 18 55.45 51.99 -23.59
C LEU A 18 56.69 52.90 -23.45
N THR A 19 57.30 52.94 -22.25
CA THR A 19 58.74 52.64 -22.06
C THR A 19 59.04 52.15 -20.62
N LEU A 20 59.80 51.05 -20.54
CA LEU A 20 60.51 50.56 -19.35
C LEU A 20 61.96 51.07 -19.41
N PHE A 21 62.51 51.54 -18.28
CA PHE A 21 63.94 51.45 -17.90
C PHE A 21 63.99 51.77 -16.39
N SER A 22 64.30 50.81 -15.51
CA SER A 22 65.63 50.32 -15.11
C SER A 22 66.09 50.97 -13.81
N CYS A 23 66.45 50.11 -12.85
CA CYS A 23 66.95 50.44 -11.52
C CYS A 23 68.27 51.24 -11.58
N SER A 24 68.48 52.09 -10.57
CA SER A 24 69.80 52.34 -9.98
C SER A 24 69.64 52.62 -8.50
N SER A 25 70.49 51.95 -7.72
CA SER A 25 70.48 51.79 -6.28
C SER A 25 71.05 52.98 -5.50
N ASP A 26 70.70 53.00 -4.20
CA ASP A 26 71.52 53.33 -3.02
C ASP A 26 71.04 54.48 -2.10
N ASP A 27 70.47 54.01 -0.97
CA ASP A 27 70.75 54.33 0.43
C ASP A 27 70.82 55.80 0.92
N HIS A 28 69.90 56.14 1.85
CA HIS A 28 70.27 56.21 3.27
C HIS A 28 69.04 56.31 4.20
N GLN A 29 68.83 55.23 4.96
CA GLN A 29 68.66 55.15 6.42
C GLN A 29 67.64 56.09 7.10
N GLY A 30 66.51 55.50 7.49
CA GLY A 30 65.70 55.91 8.63
C GLY A 30 65.08 54.67 9.27
N GLN A 31 65.78 54.09 10.26
CA GLN A 31 65.28 52.98 11.07
C GLN A 31 64.02 53.40 11.83
N ASN A 32 62.91 52.72 11.56
CA ASN A 32 61.84 52.53 12.53
C ASN A 32 61.59 51.03 12.65
N ASN A 33 62.34 50.38 13.54
CA ASN A 33 61.99 49.08 14.07
C ASN A 33 60.78 49.24 15.00
N THR A 34 59.59 49.29 14.43
CA THR A 34 58.39 48.84 15.15
C THR A 34 58.27 47.35 14.88
N ASN A 35 58.83 46.52 15.76
CA ASN A 35 58.35 45.16 15.91
C ASN A 35 56.92 45.28 16.45
N GLU A 36 55.97 45.48 15.55
CA GLU A 36 54.56 45.27 15.84
C GLU A 36 54.44 43.80 16.28
N PRO A 37 53.87 43.50 17.46
CA PRO A 37 53.70 42.11 17.86
C PRO A 37 52.81 41.44 16.81
N THR A 38 53.40 40.57 16.00
CA THR A 38 52.67 39.73 15.07
C THR A 38 51.71 38.88 15.90
N LYS A 39 50.42 39.23 15.82
CA LYS A 39 49.35 38.52 16.51
C LYS A 39 49.36 37.06 16.06
N GLU A 40 49.80 36.17 16.93
CA GLU A 40 49.82 34.73 16.64
C GLU A 40 48.39 34.22 16.49
N ILE A 41 48.05 33.69 15.30
CA ILE A 41 46.74 33.10 15.02
C ILE A 41 46.83 31.59 15.25
N THR A 42 46.00 31.08 16.15
CA THR A 42 45.87 29.66 16.51
C THR A 42 44.52 29.11 16.05
N LEU A 43 44.33 27.79 16.15
CA LEU A 43 43.00 27.21 15.87
C LEU A 43 41.98 27.66 16.92
N PRO A 44 40.69 27.77 16.56
CA PRO A 44 39.64 28.02 17.54
C PRO A 44 39.58 26.92 18.60
N VAL A 45 39.22 27.28 19.84
CA VAL A 45 38.95 26.34 20.93
C VAL A 45 37.47 26.37 21.23
N LEU A 46 36.84 25.21 21.24
CA LEU A 46 35.41 25.07 21.44
C LEU A 46 35.09 24.10 22.59
N GLU A 47 33.85 24.18 23.05
CA GLU A 47 33.19 23.19 23.88
C GLU A 47 31.94 22.70 23.13
N THR A 48 31.74 21.39 23.11
CA THR A 48 30.48 20.79 22.66
C THR A 48 29.64 20.54 23.89
N SER A 49 28.53 21.25 24.01
CA SER A 49 27.65 21.15 25.16
C SER A 49 26.86 19.83 25.13
N THR A 50 26.30 19.47 26.27
CA THR A 50 25.36 18.34 26.36
C THR A 50 24.13 18.59 25.50
N ILE A 51 23.55 17.50 25.02
CA ILE A 51 22.46 17.51 24.04
C ILE A 51 21.15 17.84 24.75
N GLU A 52 20.37 18.76 24.17
CA GLU A 52 19.19 19.32 24.83
C GLU A 52 17.91 18.57 24.47
N ALA A 53 17.72 18.26 23.18
CA ALA A 53 16.54 17.57 22.68
C ALA A 53 16.94 16.54 21.63
N VAL A 54 16.40 15.34 21.74
CA VAL A 54 16.59 14.24 20.80
C VAL A 54 15.23 13.64 20.43
N GLU A 55 14.97 13.58 19.13
CA GLU A 55 13.81 12.94 18.51
C GLU A 55 14.30 11.77 17.64
N ALA A 56 13.38 11.03 17.01
CA ALA A 56 13.74 9.91 16.14
C ALA A 56 14.59 10.33 14.92
N PHE A 57 14.30 11.50 14.35
CA PHE A 57 14.92 11.98 13.11
C PHE A 57 15.67 13.32 13.27
N LYS A 58 15.70 13.87 14.48
CA LYS A 58 16.24 15.20 14.76
C LYS A 58 16.95 15.24 16.10
N ALA A 59 17.93 16.11 16.22
CA ALA A 59 18.54 16.43 17.50
C ALA A 59 18.96 17.89 17.54
N THR A 60 18.90 18.51 18.71
CA THR A 60 19.34 19.88 18.92
C THR A 60 20.55 19.89 19.84
N LEU A 61 21.64 20.43 19.33
CA LEU A 61 22.93 20.49 19.99
C LEU A 61 23.40 21.92 20.13
N TRP A 62 24.17 22.16 21.18
CA TRP A 62 24.82 23.44 21.43
C TRP A 62 26.34 23.29 21.37
N GLY A 63 26.98 24.33 20.86
CA GLY A 63 28.41 24.49 20.93
C GLY A 63 28.76 25.89 21.42
N LYS A 64 29.97 26.05 21.92
CA LYS A 64 30.47 27.34 22.37
C LYS A 64 31.89 27.56 21.89
N VAL A 65 32.12 28.69 21.22
CA VAL A 65 33.47 29.14 20.91
C VAL A 65 34.06 29.77 22.17
N ILE A 66 35.00 29.09 22.81
CA ILE A 66 35.69 29.56 24.02
C ILE A 66 36.77 30.58 23.65
N ASN A 67 37.47 30.34 22.54
CA ASN A 67 38.48 31.24 22.00
C ASN A 67 38.48 31.15 20.47
N ASN A 68 38.52 32.29 19.77
CA ASN A 68 38.57 32.34 18.31
C ASN A 68 39.99 32.17 17.72
N GLY A 69 40.99 31.99 18.58
CA GLY A 69 42.38 31.80 18.17
C GLY A 69 43.00 33.07 17.60
N GLY A 70 42.46 34.26 17.91
CA GLY A 70 43.01 35.53 17.47
C GLY A 70 42.58 36.00 16.07
N SER A 71 41.76 35.24 15.34
CA SER A 71 41.16 35.66 14.05
C SER A 71 39.64 35.52 14.06
N SER A 72 38.93 36.15 13.12
CA SER A 72 37.48 36.05 13.04
C SER A 72 37.04 34.62 12.69
N ILE A 73 35.89 34.21 13.22
CA ILE A 73 35.28 32.92 12.88
C ILE A 73 34.47 33.08 11.60
N SER A 74 34.90 32.43 10.53
CA SER A 74 34.19 32.42 9.24
C SER A 74 33.00 31.46 9.23
N GLU A 75 33.07 30.38 10.01
CA GLU A 75 32.00 29.39 10.12
C GLU A 75 32.03 28.67 11.48
N ARG A 76 30.88 28.23 11.97
CA ARG A 76 30.76 27.35 13.15
C ARG A 76 29.56 26.44 13.03
N GLY A 77 29.63 25.27 13.67
CA GLY A 77 28.56 24.28 13.64
C GLY A 77 28.89 23.03 14.43
N ILE A 78 28.21 21.93 14.09
CA ILE A 78 28.45 20.60 14.65
C ILE A 78 28.80 19.65 13.51
N CYS A 79 29.87 18.87 13.66
CA CYS A 79 30.12 17.69 12.83
C CYS A 79 29.71 16.43 13.60
N TYR A 80 29.15 15.44 12.90
CA TYR A 80 28.56 14.25 13.51
C TYR A 80 28.70 13.00 12.63
N SER A 81 28.66 11.82 13.25
CA SER A 81 28.79 10.52 12.58
C SER A 81 28.22 9.41 13.44
N ILE A 82 27.98 8.23 12.85
CA ILE A 82 27.71 6.99 13.61
C ILE A 82 29.00 6.35 14.14
N ASN A 83 30.16 6.82 13.68
CA ASN A 83 31.47 6.42 14.17
C ASN A 83 32.01 7.47 15.15
N GLU A 84 32.80 7.01 16.13
CA GLU A 84 33.53 7.90 17.04
C GLU A 84 34.48 8.83 16.28
N ASN A 85 34.80 9.96 16.90
CA ASN A 85 35.67 11.01 16.40
C ASN A 85 35.23 11.66 15.08
N PRO A 86 33.99 12.17 14.99
CA PRO A 86 33.55 12.88 13.80
C PRO A 86 34.39 14.14 13.58
N SER A 87 34.51 14.52 12.31
CA SER A 87 35.30 15.64 11.83
C SER A 87 34.51 16.41 10.78
N TYR A 88 35.04 17.56 10.36
CA TYR A 88 34.42 18.39 9.32
C TYR A 88 34.31 17.68 7.94
N SER A 89 35.03 16.57 7.71
CA SER A 89 34.90 15.76 6.50
C SER A 89 33.79 14.70 6.56
N ASP A 90 33.18 14.49 7.72
CA ASP A 90 32.01 13.62 7.89
C ASP A 90 30.72 14.40 7.58
N ASN A 91 29.62 14.11 8.29
CA ASN A 91 28.44 14.96 8.24
C ASN A 91 28.65 16.20 9.11
N TYR A 92 28.14 17.35 8.67
CA TYR A 92 28.17 18.57 9.46
C TYR A 92 26.97 19.46 9.17
N GLU A 93 26.57 20.24 10.16
CA GLU A 93 25.52 21.24 10.07
C GLU A 93 25.98 22.55 10.67
N LYS A 94 25.67 23.66 9.99
CA LYS A 94 26.05 25.00 10.41
C LYS A 94 25.14 25.49 11.53
N ALA A 95 25.66 26.41 12.35
CA ALA A 95 24.86 27.08 13.38
C ALA A 95 23.67 27.82 12.76
N GLY A 96 22.45 27.43 13.16
CA GLY A 96 21.22 28.14 12.80
C GLY A 96 20.98 29.37 13.69
N PHE A 97 21.58 29.38 14.89
CA PHE A 97 21.47 30.48 15.84
C PHE A 97 22.78 30.69 16.59
N VAL A 98 23.15 31.95 16.84
CA VAL A 98 24.38 32.34 17.55
C VAL A 98 24.04 33.42 18.59
N LYS A 99 24.48 33.21 19.83
CA LYS A 99 24.39 34.20 20.91
C LYS A 99 25.64 35.08 20.95
N GLY A 100 25.49 36.31 21.45
CA GLY A 100 26.62 37.24 21.65
C GLY A 100 27.70 36.74 22.62
N SER A 101 27.43 35.67 23.39
CA SER A 101 28.37 35.02 24.31
C SER A 101 29.29 33.97 23.64
N GLY A 102 29.19 33.76 22.32
CA GLY A 102 29.94 32.73 21.59
C GLY A 102 29.27 31.36 21.55
N GLU A 103 28.15 31.19 22.25
CA GLU A 103 27.27 30.02 22.15
C GLU A 103 26.52 30.00 20.82
N PHE A 104 26.27 28.80 20.30
CA PHE A 104 25.50 28.59 19.09
C PHE A 104 24.72 27.28 19.16
N GLN A 105 23.61 27.23 18.41
CA GLN A 105 22.72 26.07 18.34
C GLN A 105 22.70 25.52 16.92
N VAL A 106 22.65 24.19 16.82
CA VAL A 106 22.51 23.44 15.58
C VAL A 106 21.37 22.43 15.73
N SER A 107 20.52 22.35 14.70
CA SER A 107 19.47 21.35 14.60
C SER A 107 19.83 20.34 13.51
N LEU A 108 20.15 19.12 13.92
CA LEU A 108 20.35 17.99 13.01
C LEU A 108 18.99 17.49 12.50
N GLN A 109 18.94 17.05 11.25
CA GLN A 109 17.76 16.50 10.58
C GLN A 109 18.13 15.19 9.87
N ASN A 110 17.13 14.41 9.45
CA ASN A 110 17.31 13.17 8.70
C ASN A 110 18.21 12.14 9.42
N LEU A 111 18.20 12.14 10.76
CA LEU A 111 18.83 11.08 11.54
C LEU A 111 18.10 9.76 11.29
N GLN A 112 18.78 8.64 11.47
CA GLN A 112 18.14 7.32 11.51
C GLN A 112 17.60 7.11 12.92
N SER A 113 16.39 6.57 13.07
CA SER A 113 15.82 6.24 14.39
C SER A 113 16.63 5.14 15.10
N GLY A 114 16.60 5.10 16.43
CA GLY A 114 17.28 4.07 17.23
C GLY A 114 18.80 4.00 17.04
N THR A 115 19.41 5.07 16.53
CA THR A 115 20.82 5.08 16.09
C THR A 115 21.65 5.96 17.00
N THR A 116 22.83 5.45 17.39
CA THR A 116 23.79 6.22 18.19
C THR A 116 24.69 7.07 17.28
N TYR A 117 24.77 8.35 17.61
CA TYR A 117 25.59 9.35 16.93
C TYR A 117 26.62 9.95 17.90
N TYR A 118 27.78 10.27 17.34
CA TYR A 118 28.84 11.05 17.98
C TYR A 118 28.87 12.42 17.33
N ALA A 119 29.13 13.47 18.12
CA ALA A 119 29.11 14.85 17.65
C ALA A 119 30.24 15.69 18.29
N LYS A 120 30.78 16.63 17.51
CA LYS A 120 31.74 17.65 17.94
C LYS A 120 31.36 19.01 17.38
N ALA A 121 31.42 20.04 18.21
CA ALA A 121 31.39 21.42 17.75
C ALA A 121 32.64 21.73 16.92
N TYR A 122 32.49 22.48 15.84
CA TYR A 122 33.61 22.99 15.04
C TYR A 122 33.49 24.50 14.81
N ALA A 123 34.64 25.16 14.61
CA ALA A 123 34.69 26.50 14.05
C ALA A 123 35.91 26.67 13.14
N VAL A 124 35.76 27.53 12.14
CA VAL A 124 36.78 27.82 11.12
C VAL A 124 37.28 29.25 11.31
N ASN A 125 38.59 29.42 11.34
CA ASN A 125 39.26 30.72 11.24
C ASN A 125 40.38 30.66 10.18
N GLU A 126 41.15 31.73 10.02
CA GLU A 126 42.25 31.80 9.05
C GLU A 126 43.34 30.74 9.24
N LYS A 127 43.51 30.19 10.46
CA LYS A 127 44.50 29.12 10.74
C LYS A 127 43.98 27.73 10.37
N GLY A 128 42.67 27.50 10.47
CA GLY A 128 42.04 26.22 10.14
C GLY A 128 40.81 25.92 11.00
N ILE A 129 40.52 24.63 11.17
CA ILE A 129 39.33 24.13 11.89
C ILE A 129 39.72 23.71 13.31
N GLY A 130 39.07 24.32 14.29
CA GLY A 130 39.10 23.90 15.69
C GLY A 130 37.90 23.04 16.03
N TYR A 131 38.05 22.13 17.00
CA TYR A 131 37.01 21.21 17.46
C TYR A 131 36.80 21.29 18.97
N GLY A 132 35.58 21.00 19.42
CA GLY A 132 35.25 20.78 20.82
C GLY A 132 35.44 19.33 21.27
N ASN A 133 35.07 19.05 22.53
CA ASN A 133 34.99 17.69 23.05
C ASN A 133 33.94 16.86 22.29
N GLU A 134 34.10 15.54 22.26
CA GLU A 134 33.07 14.64 21.74
C GLU A 134 31.94 14.48 22.73
N VAL A 135 30.72 14.37 22.21
CA VAL A 135 29.54 13.90 22.92
C VAL A 135 28.85 12.81 22.09
N SER A 136 28.07 11.94 22.73
CA SER A 136 27.24 10.95 22.04
C SER A 136 25.78 11.03 22.48
N PHE A 137 24.89 10.60 21.60
CA PHE A 137 23.46 10.43 21.86
C PHE A 137 22.86 9.34 20.98
N SER A 138 21.74 8.79 21.41
CA SER A 138 20.93 7.89 20.59
C SER A 138 19.64 8.59 20.20
N SER A 139 19.31 8.62 18.90
CA SER A 139 17.98 9.02 18.43
C SER A 139 16.93 8.09 19.00
N LEU A 140 15.68 8.57 19.11
CA LEU A 140 14.60 7.74 19.64
C LEU A 140 14.28 6.59 18.67
N ASP A 141 13.94 5.43 19.23
CA ASP A 141 13.30 4.35 18.49
C ASP A 141 11.90 4.77 18.04
N ILE A 142 11.43 4.15 16.95
CA ILE A 142 10.04 4.27 16.51
C ILE A 142 9.37 2.91 16.53
N ILE A 143 8.10 2.90 16.90
CA ILE A 143 7.24 1.73 16.78
C ILE A 143 6.66 1.71 15.36
N ALA A 144 6.92 0.63 14.63
CA ALA A 144 6.33 0.40 13.31
C ALA A 144 4.87 -0.05 13.41
N PRO A 145 4.03 0.20 12.38
CA PRO A 145 2.69 -0.33 12.33
C PRO A 145 2.70 -1.87 12.29
N THR A 146 1.72 -2.49 12.93
CA THR A 146 1.49 -3.94 12.80
C THR A 146 0.23 -4.17 11.99
N LEU A 147 0.28 -5.10 11.04
CA LEU A 147 -0.84 -5.46 10.18
C LEU A 147 -1.16 -6.94 10.32
N LYS A 148 -2.43 -7.30 10.19
CA LYS A 148 -2.89 -8.69 10.22
C LYS A 148 -3.89 -8.96 9.11
N VAL A 149 -3.73 -10.10 8.44
CA VAL A 149 -4.77 -10.67 7.57
C VAL A 149 -5.74 -11.49 8.43
N GLY A 150 -7.04 -11.33 8.19
CA GLY A 150 -8.09 -12.02 8.92
C GLY A 150 -8.09 -13.54 8.71
N GLU A 151 -8.76 -14.23 9.64
CA GLU A 151 -8.84 -15.70 9.65
C GLU A 151 -9.68 -16.24 8.49
N ILE A 152 -10.85 -15.63 8.25
CA ILE A 152 -11.69 -15.99 7.12
C ILE A 152 -11.04 -15.47 5.85
N LYS A 153 -10.88 -16.35 4.87
CA LYS A 153 -10.34 -16.05 3.55
C LYS A 153 -11.22 -16.73 2.52
N VAL A 154 -11.53 -16.07 1.40
CA VAL A 154 -12.44 -16.61 0.36
C VAL A 154 -11.74 -16.63 -0.99
N ALA A 155 -11.80 -17.74 -1.71
CA ALA A 155 -11.20 -17.90 -3.04
C ALA A 155 -12.27 -18.27 -4.06
N GLY A 156 -12.27 -17.55 -5.18
CA GLY A 156 -12.74 -18.02 -6.47
C GLY A 156 -11.59 -18.65 -7.26
N ALA A 157 -11.86 -18.97 -8.53
CA ALA A 157 -10.84 -19.52 -9.43
C ALA A 157 -9.82 -18.45 -9.84
N HIS A 158 -10.23 -17.19 -9.89
CA HIS A 158 -9.39 -16.07 -10.33
C HIS A 158 -9.29 -14.94 -9.30
N ASP A 159 -9.86 -15.12 -8.11
CA ASP A 159 -9.99 -14.05 -7.13
C ASP A 159 -9.78 -14.56 -5.70
N ILE A 160 -9.18 -13.73 -4.86
CA ILE A 160 -9.06 -13.96 -3.42
C ILE A 160 -9.60 -12.74 -2.66
N TRP A 161 -10.40 -12.98 -1.62
CA TRP A 161 -10.87 -11.97 -0.68
C TRP A 161 -10.35 -12.22 0.73
N LEU A 162 -9.92 -11.14 1.37
CA LEU A 162 -9.26 -11.15 2.66
C LEU A 162 -9.73 -9.95 3.48
N ASP A 163 -9.84 -10.12 4.80
CA ASP A 163 -9.87 -9.02 5.74
C ASP A 163 -8.44 -8.60 6.09
N VAL A 164 -8.22 -7.31 6.25
CA VAL A 164 -6.97 -6.72 6.71
C VAL A 164 -7.28 -5.77 7.85
N SER A 165 -6.52 -5.87 8.93
CA SER A 165 -6.59 -4.96 10.07
C SER A 165 -5.21 -4.36 10.38
N VAL A 166 -5.22 -3.19 11.00
CA VAL A 166 -4.04 -2.49 11.53
C VAL A 166 -4.19 -2.34 13.05
N PRO A 167 -3.87 -3.39 13.85
CA PRO A 167 -4.05 -3.35 15.30
C PRO A 167 -3.20 -2.29 16.02
N ASN A 168 -2.08 -1.89 15.41
CA ASN A 168 -1.22 -0.82 15.91
C ASN A 168 -0.73 0.00 14.71
N GLN A 169 -0.91 1.32 14.77
CA GLN A 169 -0.49 2.25 13.71
C GLN A 169 0.98 2.65 13.80
N GLY A 170 1.64 2.35 14.92
CA GLY A 170 2.99 2.84 15.20
C GLY A 170 3.02 4.35 15.49
N ASP A 171 4.23 4.90 15.48
CA ASP A 171 4.48 6.31 15.84
C ASP A 171 4.41 7.26 14.63
N LEU A 172 4.48 6.72 13.41
CA LEU A 172 4.50 7.51 12.19
C LEU A 172 3.16 7.41 11.46
N GLN A 173 2.80 8.50 10.78
CA GLN A 173 1.66 8.51 9.89
C GLN A 173 1.86 7.47 8.78
N ILE A 174 0.85 6.63 8.59
CA ILE A 174 0.76 5.71 7.46
C ILE A 174 0.28 6.50 6.24
N GLU A 175 1.02 6.42 5.16
CA GLU A 175 0.77 7.12 3.88
C GLU A 175 0.04 6.23 2.88
N GLU A 176 0.22 4.91 2.98
CA GLU A 176 -0.33 3.93 2.05
C GLU A 176 -0.48 2.58 2.76
N ILE A 177 -1.54 1.84 2.44
CA ILE A 177 -1.76 0.47 2.93
C ILE A 177 -2.16 -0.42 1.76
N GLY A 178 -1.97 -1.73 1.91
CA GLY A 178 -2.40 -2.67 0.89
C GLY A 178 -1.98 -4.09 1.14
N LEU A 179 -1.98 -4.88 0.07
CA LEU A 179 -1.46 -6.23 0.03
C LEU A 179 -0.33 -6.34 -0.99
N VAL A 180 0.68 -7.13 -0.66
CA VAL A 180 1.67 -7.64 -1.62
C VAL A 180 1.46 -9.14 -1.77
N TYR A 181 1.63 -9.66 -2.99
CA TYR A 181 1.39 -11.06 -3.27
C TYR A 181 2.24 -11.62 -4.42
N GLY A 182 2.52 -12.92 -4.35
CA GLY A 182 3.30 -13.63 -5.36
C GLY A 182 3.19 -15.15 -5.23
N THR A 183 3.72 -15.88 -6.21
CA THR A 183 3.80 -17.36 -6.18
C THR A 183 5.06 -17.88 -5.48
N THR A 184 5.92 -16.96 -5.03
CA THR A 184 7.12 -17.22 -4.23
C THR A 184 6.97 -16.60 -2.85
N ASN A 185 7.55 -17.25 -1.83
CA ASN A 185 7.51 -16.76 -0.45
C ASN A 185 8.17 -15.39 -0.29
N ASN A 186 7.75 -14.68 0.75
CA ASN A 186 8.16 -13.34 1.14
C ASN A 186 7.97 -12.29 0.04
N PRO A 187 6.75 -12.13 -0.52
CA PRO A 187 6.48 -11.05 -1.45
C PRO A 187 6.73 -9.69 -0.79
N THR A 188 7.18 -8.75 -1.60
CA THR A 188 7.50 -7.37 -1.26
C THR A 188 6.73 -6.41 -2.17
N ILE A 189 6.95 -5.10 -2.01
CA ILE A 189 6.31 -4.10 -2.86
C ILE A 189 6.83 -4.12 -4.32
N GLU A 190 7.93 -4.84 -4.59
CA GLU A 190 8.48 -5.03 -5.94
C GLU A 190 7.77 -6.16 -6.70
N ASP A 191 6.92 -6.94 -6.02
CA ASP A 191 6.09 -7.99 -6.61
C ASP A 191 4.73 -7.43 -7.06
N ASN A 192 3.66 -8.23 -6.99
CA ASN A 192 2.32 -7.74 -7.29
C ASN A 192 1.72 -7.08 -6.05
N ILE A 193 1.01 -5.96 -6.25
CA ILE A 193 0.43 -5.18 -5.16
C ILE A 193 -1.04 -4.87 -5.42
N VAL A 194 -1.83 -4.82 -4.34
CA VAL A 194 -3.14 -4.19 -4.29
C VAL A 194 -3.03 -3.01 -3.33
N THR A 195 -3.00 -1.81 -3.88
CA THR A 195 -2.77 -0.57 -3.12
C THR A 195 -4.06 0.12 -2.74
N ARG A 196 -4.07 0.77 -1.57
CA ARG A 196 -5.07 1.74 -1.14
C ARG A 196 -4.42 3.01 -0.63
N GLU A 197 -4.85 4.12 -1.20
CA GLU A 197 -4.46 5.46 -0.77
C GLU A 197 -5.29 5.94 0.43
N ASP A 198 -6.51 5.43 0.59
CA ASP A 198 -7.38 5.75 1.71
C ASP A 198 -7.08 4.85 2.92
N VAL A 199 -6.27 5.39 3.83
CA VAL A 199 -5.81 4.68 5.03
C VAL A 199 -6.97 4.50 6.01
N VAL A 200 -7.54 3.30 6.02
CA VAL A 200 -8.51 2.83 7.00
C VAL A 200 -7.94 1.64 7.78
N LEU A 201 -8.28 1.54 9.06
CA LEU A 201 -7.65 0.55 9.95
C LEU A 201 -8.16 -0.87 9.73
N ASP A 202 -9.37 -1.03 9.20
CA ASP A 202 -9.96 -2.32 8.88
C ASP A 202 -10.56 -2.26 7.47
N PHE A 203 -10.25 -3.25 6.64
CA PHE A 203 -10.79 -3.30 5.29
C PHE A 203 -10.78 -4.69 4.66
N LYS A 204 -11.67 -4.84 3.67
CA LYS A 204 -11.69 -5.98 2.76
C LYS A 204 -10.88 -5.69 1.51
N ALA A 205 -10.03 -6.63 1.15
CA ALA A 205 -9.26 -6.60 -0.08
C ALA A 205 -9.72 -7.70 -1.02
N ARG A 206 -9.77 -7.38 -2.33
CA ARG A 206 -9.96 -8.34 -3.42
C ARG A 206 -8.68 -8.35 -4.24
N ILE A 207 -8.11 -9.53 -4.48
CA ILE A 207 -7.00 -9.74 -5.41
C ILE A 207 -7.57 -10.44 -6.65
N PRO A 208 -7.80 -9.73 -7.77
CA PRO A 208 -8.38 -10.29 -8.98
C PRO A 208 -7.31 -10.84 -9.94
N ASN A 209 -7.76 -11.46 -11.04
CA ASN A 209 -6.93 -11.91 -12.17
C ASN A 209 -5.82 -12.90 -11.79
N LEU A 210 -6.10 -13.75 -10.82
CA LEU A 210 -5.19 -14.82 -10.39
C LEU A 210 -5.34 -16.04 -11.30
N GLU A 211 -4.31 -16.87 -11.36
CA GLU A 211 -4.37 -18.16 -12.06
C GLU A 211 -5.13 -19.19 -11.21
N PRO A 212 -6.01 -20.02 -11.78
CA PRO A 212 -6.69 -21.10 -11.06
C PRO A 212 -5.72 -22.14 -10.51
N GLU A 213 -6.13 -22.85 -9.45
CA GLU A 213 -5.37 -23.93 -8.81
C GLU A 213 -3.91 -23.54 -8.45
N THR A 214 -3.69 -22.26 -8.12
CA THR A 214 -2.36 -21.69 -7.88
C THR A 214 -2.25 -21.17 -6.45
N SER A 215 -1.15 -21.50 -5.78
CA SER A 215 -0.85 -21.02 -4.42
C SER A 215 -0.16 -19.66 -4.47
N TYR A 216 -0.67 -18.74 -3.66
CA TYR A 216 -0.14 -17.39 -3.49
C TYR A 216 0.27 -17.16 -2.03
N TYR A 217 1.42 -16.53 -1.86
CA TYR A 217 1.89 -15.94 -0.61
C TYR A 217 1.45 -14.48 -0.59
N ILE A 218 0.89 -14.03 0.52
CA ILE A 218 0.24 -12.72 0.64
C ILE A 218 0.65 -12.10 1.97
N LYS A 219 1.03 -10.82 1.95
CA LYS A 219 1.31 -10.03 3.15
C LYS A 219 0.56 -8.70 3.07
N ALA A 220 -0.01 -8.25 4.17
CA ALA A 220 -0.43 -6.86 4.29
C ALA A 220 0.80 -5.95 4.42
N TYR A 221 0.76 -4.75 3.89
CA TYR A 221 1.83 -3.76 4.04
C TYR A 221 1.30 -2.38 4.42
N ALA A 222 2.15 -1.61 5.08
CA ALA A 222 1.97 -0.19 5.33
C ALA A 222 3.24 0.58 4.96
N LYS A 223 3.08 1.74 4.32
CA LYS A 223 4.15 2.69 4.03
C LYS A 223 4.07 3.87 4.98
N THR A 224 5.21 4.23 5.54
CA THR A 224 5.40 5.44 6.35
C THR A 224 6.61 6.20 5.81
N LEU A 225 6.89 7.39 6.34
CA LEU A 225 8.11 8.13 6.02
C LEU A 225 9.41 7.34 6.30
N ASN A 226 9.39 6.39 7.26
CA ASN A 226 10.55 5.55 7.60
C ASN A 226 10.67 4.28 6.72
N GLY A 227 9.73 4.06 5.80
CA GLY A 227 9.75 2.93 4.88
C GLY A 227 8.54 2.00 5.02
N ILE A 228 8.69 0.78 4.51
CA ILE A 228 7.62 -0.22 4.42
C ILE A 228 7.69 -1.20 5.59
N THR A 229 6.55 -1.44 6.22
CA THR A 229 6.36 -2.53 7.17
C THR A 229 5.42 -3.57 6.59
N TYR A 230 5.70 -4.84 6.83
CA TYR A 230 4.87 -5.95 6.39
C TYR A 230 4.28 -6.68 7.59
N GLY A 231 3.02 -7.10 7.47
CA GLY A 231 2.42 -8.07 8.37
C GLY A 231 2.92 -9.50 8.12
N ASP A 232 2.37 -10.43 8.89
CA ASP A 232 2.65 -11.86 8.74
C ASP A 232 2.24 -12.37 7.34
N GLU A 233 3.00 -13.33 6.83
CA GLU A 233 2.68 -14.01 5.58
C GLU A 233 1.56 -15.02 5.77
N VAL A 234 0.58 -14.97 4.88
CA VAL A 234 -0.44 -16.01 4.73
C VAL A 234 -0.32 -16.67 3.37
N THR A 235 -0.61 -17.96 3.30
CA THR A 235 -0.68 -18.72 2.05
C THR A 235 -2.13 -19.04 1.71
N MET A 236 -2.51 -18.87 0.45
CA MET A 236 -3.84 -19.20 -0.04
C MET A 236 -3.80 -19.68 -1.49
N ALA A 237 -4.58 -20.70 -1.81
CA ALA A 237 -4.74 -21.18 -3.18
C ALA A 237 -6.06 -20.71 -3.78
N THR A 238 -6.03 -20.29 -5.04
CA THR A 238 -7.24 -20.20 -5.87
C THR A 238 -7.82 -21.60 -6.08
N ILE A 239 -9.12 -21.68 -6.33
CA ILE A 239 -9.78 -22.98 -6.57
C ILE A 239 -9.68 -23.39 -8.04
N LYS A 240 -10.02 -24.65 -8.31
CA LYS A 240 -10.26 -25.12 -9.67
C LYS A 240 -11.37 -24.33 -10.33
N LYS A 241 -11.12 -23.90 -11.57
CA LYS A 241 -12.14 -23.28 -12.43
C LYS A 241 -13.31 -24.24 -12.65
N GLY A 242 -14.53 -23.74 -12.49
CA GLY A 242 -15.74 -24.52 -12.75
C GLY A 242 -15.87 -24.91 -14.21
N ASN A 243 -16.75 -25.89 -14.45
CA ASN A 243 -17.18 -26.31 -15.78
C ASN A 243 -18.70 -26.44 -15.82
N PHE A 244 -19.38 -25.36 -15.45
CA PHE A 244 -20.80 -25.18 -15.62
C PHE A 244 -21.09 -24.74 -17.05
N THR A 245 -21.79 -25.58 -17.80
CA THR A 245 -22.12 -25.39 -19.20
C THR A 245 -23.62 -25.56 -19.41
N TRP A 246 -24.13 -25.03 -20.52
CA TRP A 246 -25.55 -25.05 -20.80
C TRP A 246 -25.80 -25.21 -22.31
N ALA A 247 -26.97 -25.75 -22.66
CA ALA A 247 -27.44 -25.83 -24.04
C ALA A 247 -28.96 -25.62 -24.09
N PHE A 248 -29.47 -25.07 -25.20
CA PHE A 248 -30.92 -25.07 -25.45
C PHE A 248 -31.37 -26.43 -26.01
N TRP A 249 -32.47 -26.93 -25.48
CA TRP A 249 -33.10 -28.16 -26.00
C TRP A 249 -33.74 -27.93 -27.37
N TRP A 250 -34.28 -26.73 -27.61
CA TRP A 250 -34.80 -26.29 -28.90
C TRP A 250 -34.62 -24.78 -29.04
N GLU A 251 -34.18 -24.32 -30.21
CA GLU A 251 -33.89 -22.91 -30.48
C GLU A 251 -34.88 -22.33 -31.52
N ASP A 252 -35.84 -21.51 -31.09
CA ASP A 252 -36.49 -20.56 -32.01
C ASP A 252 -35.76 -19.21 -31.91
N LYS A 253 -34.89 -18.94 -32.87
CA LYS A 253 -34.07 -17.71 -32.90
C LYS A 253 -34.88 -16.43 -33.10
N ASN A 254 -36.16 -16.55 -33.48
CA ASN A 254 -37.05 -15.40 -33.64
C ASN A 254 -37.83 -15.06 -32.37
N GLU A 255 -37.80 -15.92 -31.35
CA GLU A 255 -38.46 -15.68 -30.07
C GLU A 255 -37.62 -14.68 -29.25
N PRO A 256 -38.17 -13.52 -28.83
CA PRO A 256 -37.40 -12.52 -28.07
C PRO A 256 -36.79 -13.05 -26.76
N ALA A 257 -37.41 -14.06 -26.14
CA ALA A 257 -36.88 -14.73 -24.95
C ALA A 257 -35.55 -15.43 -25.22
N PHE A 258 -35.32 -15.92 -26.43
CA PHE A 258 -34.12 -16.66 -26.80
C PHE A 258 -32.84 -15.84 -26.62
N GLY A 259 -32.85 -14.58 -27.07
CA GLY A 259 -31.72 -13.66 -26.91
C GLY A 259 -31.42 -13.36 -25.44
N ARG A 260 -32.46 -13.04 -24.66
CA ARG A 260 -32.35 -12.73 -23.22
C ARG A 260 -31.82 -13.91 -22.42
N LEU A 261 -32.36 -15.11 -22.65
CA LEU A 261 -31.94 -16.32 -21.95
C LEU A 261 -30.52 -16.73 -22.32
N ARG A 262 -30.09 -16.58 -23.58
CA ARG A 262 -28.70 -16.85 -23.96
C ARG A 262 -27.73 -15.95 -23.20
N GLU A 263 -27.99 -14.65 -23.19
CA GLU A 263 -27.16 -13.70 -22.45
C GLU A 263 -27.17 -14.00 -20.94
N ALA A 264 -28.34 -14.32 -20.38
CA ALA A 264 -28.50 -14.68 -18.98
C ALA A 264 -27.65 -15.90 -18.60
N PHE A 265 -27.75 -16.99 -19.37
CA PHE A 265 -27.05 -18.24 -19.10
C PHE A 265 -25.55 -18.17 -19.42
N ASP A 266 -25.12 -17.44 -20.46
CA ASP A 266 -23.70 -17.20 -20.72
C ASP A 266 -23.05 -16.46 -19.55
N LYS A 267 -23.73 -15.44 -19.01
CA LYS A 267 -23.25 -14.70 -17.84
C LYS A 267 -23.30 -15.54 -16.55
N ALA A 268 -24.35 -16.31 -16.33
CA ALA A 268 -24.48 -17.21 -15.17
C ALA A 268 -23.38 -18.29 -15.16
N ALA A 269 -23.15 -18.94 -16.30
CA ALA A 269 -22.06 -19.90 -16.48
C ALA A 269 -20.70 -19.24 -16.26
N TRP A 270 -20.50 -18.00 -16.71
CA TRP A 270 -19.27 -17.26 -16.44
C TRP A 270 -19.05 -17.08 -14.92
N TYR A 271 -20.03 -16.61 -14.15
CA TYR A 271 -19.88 -16.46 -12.70
C TYR A 271 -19.58 -17.79 -12.01
N TYR A 272 -20.32 -18.85 -12.35
CA TYR A 272 -20.03 -20.16 -11.75
C TYR A 272 -18.65 -20.69 -12.11
N ASN A 273 -18.17 -20.47 -13.33
CA ASN A 273 -16.85 -20.94 -13.73
C ASN A 273 -15.72 -20.15 -13.08
N ASN A 274 -15.90 -18.85 -12.83
CA ASN A 274 -14.85 -18.00 -12.24
C ASN A 274 -14.85 -17.98 -10.70
N PHE A 275 -15.96 -18.31 -10.04
CA PHE A 275 -16.07 -18.24 -8.58
C PHE A 275 -16.39 -19.57 -7.90
N THR A 276 -16.60 -20.64 -8.68
CA THR A 276 -16.84 -21.96 -8.14
C THR A 276 -15.99 -23.00 -8.85
N SER A 277 -15.94 -24.19 -8.24
CA SER A 277 -15.35 -25.42 -8.78
C SER A 277 -16.45 -26.43 -9.15
N ILE A 278 -17.67 -25.94 -9.41
CA ILE A 278 -18.84 -26.76 -9.77
C ILE A 278 -18.73 -27.18 -11.24
N GLU A 279 -19.11 -28.42 -11.54
CA GLU A 279 -19.07 -28.99 -12.88
C GLU A 279 -20.45 -29.55 -13.22
N LYS A 280 -21.22 -28.88 -14.07
CA LYS A 280 -22.58 -29.31 -14.42
C LYS A 280 -22.89 -28.95 -15.87
N HIS A 281 -23.63 -29.81 -16.55
CA HIS A 281 -24.26 -29.43 -17.80
C HIS A 281 -25.77 -29.34 -17.59
N VAL A 282 -26.38 -28.27 -18.09
CA VAL A 282 -27.84 -28.07 -18.01
C VAL A 282 -28.46 -27.87 -19.38
N ASN A 283 -29.67 -28.37 -19.53
CA ASN A 283 -30.49 -28.25 -20.71
C ASN A 283 -31.62 -27.26 -20.44
N VAL A 284 -31.61 -26.16 -21.18
CA VAL A 284 -32.55 -25.04 -21.03
C VAL A 284 -33.70 -25.20 -22.03
N ASN A 285 -34.92 -25.06 -21.56
CA ASN A 285 -36.14 -25.04 -22.34
C ASN A 285 -36.88 -23.71 -22.16
N TYR A 286 -37.71 -23.36 -23.15
CA TYR A 286 -38.64 -22.23 -23.07
C TYR A 286 -40.06 -22.73 -23.31
N ASN A 287 -40.97 -22.40 -22.39
CA ASN A 287 -42.37 -22.73 -22.50
C ASN A 287 -43.21 -21.60 -21.89
N THR A 288 -44.04 -20.96 -22.72
CA THR A 288 -44.88 -19.82 -22.33
C THR A 288 -45.93 -20.17 -21.27
N GLY A 289 -46.25 -21.46 -21.08
CA GLY A 289 -47.11 -21.94 -20.01
C GLY A 289 -46.45 -21.97 -18.62
N THR A 290 -45.13 -21.78 -18.56
CA THR A 290 -44.38 -21.67 -17.31
C THR A 290 -44.54 -20.26 -16.74
N PRO A 291 -44.97 -20.08 -15.48
CA PRO A 291 -45.16 -18.74 -14.91
C PRO A 291 -43.84 -17.95 -14.76
N THR A 292 -42.78 -18.62 -14.31
CA THR A 292 -41.48 -18.02 -13.99
C THR A 292 -40.35 -18.86 -14.59
N ALA A 293 -39.77 -19.76 -13.80
CA ALA A 293 -38.82 -20.77 -14.22
C ALA A 293 -38.89 -21.95 -13.24
N ASP A 294 -38.44 -23.12 -13.69
CA ASP A 294 -38.34 -24.32 -12.88
C ASP A 294 -37.19 -25.22 -13.32
N ALA A 295 -36.54 -25.87 -12.36
CA ALA A 295 -35.41 -26.73 -12.59
C ALA A 295 -35.48 -28.02 -11.76
N ASN A 296 -34.75 -29.04 -12.23
CA ASN A 296 -34.57 -30.28 -11.48
C ASN A 296 -33.08 -30.63 -11.31
N PHE A 297 -32.81 -31.58 -10.42
CA PHE A 297 -31.45 -32.01 -10.13
C PHE A 297 -30.72 -32.62 -11.34
N ASP A 298 -31.45 -33.23 -12.27
CA ASP A 298 -30.86 -33.86 -13.47
C ASP A 298 -30.33 -32.84 -14.49
N GLY A 299 -30.56 -31.54 -14.25
CA GLY A 299 -30.05 -30.45 -15.08
C GLY A 299 -31.01 -30.01 -16.17
N TRP A 300 -32.30 -30.36 -16.08
CA TRP A 300 -33.32 -29.73 -16.91
C TRP A 300 -33.79 -28.43 -16.25
N ILE A 301 -33.83 -27.36 -17.04
CA ILE A 301 -34.28 -26.03 -16.62
C ILE A 301 -35.26 -25.51 -17.66
N ASN A 302 -36.34 -24.87 -17.22
CA ASN A 302 -37.38 -24.38 -18.10
C ASN A 302 -37.80 -22.96 -17.70
N PHE A 303 -37.95 -22.09 -18.70
CA PHE A 303 -38.28 -20.67 -18.50
C PHE A 303 -39.62 -20.30 -19.13
N GLY A 304 -40.33 -19.41 -18.43
CA GLY A 304 -41.60 -18.83 -18.80
C GLY A 304 -41.49 -17.59 -19.67
N ALA A 305 -42.64 -17.08 -20.11
CA ALA A 305 -42.74 -15.93 -21.01
C ALA A 305 -42.37 -14.58 -20.38
N ASN A 306 -42.37 -14.48 -19.04
CA ASN A 306 -42.15 -13.21 -18.35
C ASN A 306 -40.68 -12.74 -18.47
N PRO A 307 -40.41 -11.62 -19.17
CA PRO A 307 -39.05 -11.11 -19.37
C PRO A 307 -38.32 -10.76 -18.07
N ASP A 308 -39.05 -10.41 -17.00
CA ASP A 308 -38.45 -10.05 -15.71
C ASP A 308 -37.69 -11.23 -15.08
N TYR A 309 -38.08 -12.46 -15.40
CA TYR A 309 -37.42 -13.68 -14.95
C TYR A 309 -36.38 -14.19 -15.97
N GLN A 310 -36.32 -13.65 -17.19
CA GLN A 310 -35.37 -14.10 -18.21
C GLN A 310 -34.02 -13.36 -18.06
N ARG A 311 -33.47 -13.39 -16.84
CA ARG A 311 -32.30 -12.61 -16.41
C ARG A 311 -31.23 -13.52 -15.79
N THR A 312 -30.01 -13.01 -15.67
CA THR A 312 -28.86 -13.75 -15.12
C THR A 312 -29.13 -14.26 -13.71
N GLY A 313 -29.74 -13.48 -12.83
CA GLY A 313 -30.01 -13.90 -11.47
C GLY A 313 -30.95 -15.11 -11.40
N THR A 314 -32.04 -15.10 -12.17
CA THR A 314 -32.94 -16.27 -12.27
C THR A 314 -32.22 -17.46 -12.92
N ALA A 315 -31.39 -17.26 -13.93
CA ALA A 315 -30.58 -18.35 -14.50
C ALA A 315 -29.66 -18.98 -13.45
N MET A 316 -28.94 -18.17 -12.67
CA MET A 316 -28.08 -18.66 -11.58
C MET A 316 -28.89 -19.43 -10.53
N HIS A 317 -30.04 -18.89 -10.12
CA HIS A 317 -30.97 -19.53 -9.19
C HIS A 317 -31.40 -20.93 -9.67
N GLU A 318 -31.92 -21.04 -10.89
CA GLU A 318 -32.34 -22.33 -11.45
C GLU A 318 -31.16 -23.30 -11.58
N MET A 319 -29.99 -22.80 -11.99
CA MET A 319 -28.79 -23.62 -12.06
C MET A 319 -28.35 -24.11 -10.66
N ALA A 320 -28.59 -23.35 -9.58
CA ALA A 320 -28.32 -23.80 -8.21
C ALA A 320 -29.21 -24.99 -7.81
N HIS A 321 -30.48 -25.01 -8.25
CA HIS A 321 -31.34 -26.18 -8.09
C HIS A 321 -30.78 -27.43 -8.78
N THR A 322 -30.10 -27.28 -9.91
CA THR A 322 -29.50 -28.44 -10.61
C THR A 322 -28.28 -29.05 -9.90
N VAL A 323 -27.75 -28.35 -8.89
CA VAL A 323 -26.64 -28.84 -8.05
C VAL A 323 -27.07 -29.10 -6.61
N GLY A 324 -28.38 -29.16 -6.37
CA GLY A 324 -28.95 -29.77 -5.18
C GLY A 324 -29.68 -28.83 -4.24
N VAL A 325 -29.59 -27.51 -4.43
CA VAL A 325 -30.40 -26.55 -3.65
C VAL A 325 -31.87 -26.92 -3.82
N GLY A 326 -32.59 -27.21 -2.75
CA GLY A 326 -34.02 -27.56 -2.82
C GLY A 326 -34.41 -28.83 -3.57
N THR A 327 -33.45 -29.59 -4.11
CA THR A 327 -33.70 -30.74 -5.01
C THR A 327 -32.92 -32.00 -4.63
N HIS A 328 -32.03 -31.91 -3.64
CA HIS A 328 -31.21 -33.03 -3.20
C HIS A 328 -31.30 -33.26 -1.69
N ALA A 329 -31.24 -34.52 -1.26
CA ALA A 329 -31.35 -34.92 0.15
C ALA A 329 -30.39 -34.15 1.08
N LYS A 330 -29.17 -33.90 0.58
CA LYS A 330 -28.13 -33.18 1.31
C LYS A 330 -28.49 -31.72 1.61
N TYR A 331 -29.28 -31.07 0.75
CA TYR A 331 -29.77 -29.72 1.03
C TYR A 331 -30.70 -29.73 2.23
N TRP A 332 -31.68 -30.62 2.28
CA TRP A 332 -32.59 -30.72 3.44
C TRP A 332 -31.91 -31.22 4.71
N GLU A 333 -30.80 -31.97 4.59
CA GLU A 333 -29.96 -32.31 5.74
C GLU A 333 -29.32 -31.07 6.36
N LEU A 334 -28.79 -30.17 5.53
CA LEU A 334 -28.04 -28.98 5.95
C LEU A 334 -28.89 -27.71 6.10
N MET A 335 -30.06 -27.63 5.48
CA MET A 335 -30.98 -26.50 5.58
C MET A 335 -32.08 -26.82 6.59
N LYS A 336 -31.97 -26.27 7.81
CA LYS A 336 -32.92 -26.48 8.92
C LYS A 336 -33.56 -25.16 9.37
N GLY A 337 -33.98 -24.35 8.40
CA GLY A 337 -34.33 -22.94 8.60
C GLY A 337 -33.10 -22.02 8.52
N THR A 338 -31.95 -22.53 8.95
CA THR A 338 -30.63 -21.95 8.72
C THR A 338 -29.67 -23.00 8.18
N TRP A 339 -28.66 -22.56 7.42
CA TRP A 339 -27.65 -23.44 6.86
C TRP A 339 -26.68 -23.90 7.94
N GLN A 340 -26.54 -25.21 8.11
CA GLN A 340 -25.72 -25.82 9.17
C GLN A 340 -24.25 -26.00 8.77
N GLY A 341 -23.88 -25.70 7.52
CA GLY A 341 -22.50 -25.75 7.06
C GLY A 341 -21.71 -24.50 7.46
N ASN A 342 -20.44 -24.67 7.84
CA ASN A 342 -19.62 -23.56 8.29
C ASN A 342 -19.16 -22.69 7.12
N ARG A 343 -18.78 -23.31 6.00
CA ARG A 343 -18.03 -22.62 4.96
C ARG A 343 -18.89 -21.61 4.20
N ALA A 344 -20.13 -21.97 3.87
CA ALA A 344 -21.03 -21.03 3.20
C ALA A 344 -21.35 -19.80 4.09
N ASN A 345 -21.52 -20.02 5.40
CA ASN A 345 -21.77 -18.93 6.35
C ASN A 345 -20.53 -18.01 6.50
N GLU A 346 -19.32 -18.55 6.62
CA GLU A 346 -18.09 -17.75 6.64
C GLU A 346 -17.93 -16.90 5.38
N ILE A 347 -18.24 -17.45 4.21
CA ILE A 347 -18.23 -16.71 2.95
C ILE A 347 -19.24 -15.57 3.01
N LEU A 348 -20.48 -15.83 3.44
CA LEU A 348 -21.48 -14.78 3.56
C LEU A 348 -21.03 -13.66 4.50
N GLN A 349 -20.49 -14.01 5.67
CA GLN A 349 -19.99 -13.06 6.67
C GLN A 349 -18.85 -12.20 6.12
N MET A 350 -17.89 -12.82 5.43
CA MET A 350 -16.81 -12.13 4.74
C MET A 350 -17.37 -11.17 3.69
N MET A 351 -18.26 -11.63 2.81
CA MET A 351 -18.67 -10.84 1.66
C MET A 351 -19.64 -9.70 2.01
N THR A 352 -20.37 -9.82 3.13
CA THR A 352 -21.33 -8.81 3.61
C THR A 352 -20.77 -7.88 4.68
N ASN A 353 -19.57 -8.16 5.19
CA ASN A 353 -18.98 -7.47 6.34
C ASN A 353 -19.87 -7.52 7.60
N ASP A 354 -20.59 -8.63 7.79
CA ASP A 354 -21.41 -8.88 8.97
C ASP A 354 -21.01 -10.23 9.57
N PRO A 355 -20.29 -10.26 10.71
CA PRO A 355 -19.86 -11.51 11.35
C PRO A 355 -21.04 -12.35 11.88
N ASN A 356 -22.24 -11.79 11.97
CA ASN A 356 -23.46 -12.49 12.39
C ASN A 356 -24.34 -12.89 11.20
N ALA A 357 -23.92 -12.60 9.97
CA ALA A 357 -24.66 -13.02 8.79
C ALA A 357 -24.77 -14.55 8.78
N GLU A 358 -25.97 -15.02 8.48
CA GLU A 358 -26.32 -16.43 8.46
C GLU A 358 -27.20 -16.69 7.24
N ILE A 359 -26.88 -17.75 6.51
CA ILE A 359 -27.71 -18.22 5.41
C ILE A 359 -28.95 -18.89 6.03
N LYS A 360 -30.10 -18.42 5.60
CA LYS A 360 -31.42 -18.91 5.95
C LYS A 360 -32.05 -19.59 4.74
N GLY A 361 -33.09 -20.37 4.97
CA GLY A 361 -33.77 -21.02 3.87
C GLY A 361 -34.99 -21.79 4.29
N ASP A 362 -35.72 -22.26 3.29
CA ASP A 362 -36.82 -23.20 3.43
C ASP A 362 -36.45 -24.54 2.77
N ASN A 363 -37.46 -25.32 2.37
CA ASN A 363 -37.21 -26.62 1.72
C ASN A 363 -36.74 -26.47 0.27
N THR A 364 -36.79 -25.29 -0.32
CA THR A 364 -36.50 -25.07 -1.74
C THR A 364 -35.42 -24.02 -1.92
N HIS A 365 -35.52 -22.91 -1.21
CA HIS A 365 -34.77 -21.68 -1.44
C HIS A 365 -33.90 -21.31 -0.24
N PHE A 366 -32.82 -20.58 -0.52
CA PHE A 366 -32.02 -19.94 0.51
C PHE A 366 -31.98 -18.42 0.34
N TRP A 367 -31.66 -17.69 1.40
CA TRP A 367 -31.42 -16.26 1.39
C TRP A 367 -30.46 -15.90 2.54
N PRO A 368 -29.75 -14.76 2.50
CA PRO A 368 -29.68 -13.79 1.40
C PRO A 368 -28.91 -14.34 0.18
N TYR A 369 -28.94 -13.60 -0.93
CA TYR A 369 -28.24 -13.91 -2.19
C TYR A 369 -28.66 -15.21 -2.89
N GLY A 370 -29.84 -15.77 -2.59
CA GLY A 370 -30.41 -16.90 -3.36
C GLY A 370 -31.08 -16.49 -4.67
N ILE A 371 -31.45 -15.21 -4.81
CA ILE A 371 -32.10 -14.62 -5.99
C ILE A 371 -33.42 -15.34 -6.32
N ASN A 372 -34.31 -15.43 -5.34
CA ASN A 372 -35.53 -16.25 -5.36
C ASN A 372 -36.66 -15.62 -6.19
N GLY A 373 -36.45 -14.43 -6.76
CA GLY A 373 -37.39 -13.79 -7.65
C GLY A 373 -36.78 -12.62 -8.41
N ALA A 374 -37.44 -12.20 -9.48
CA ALA A 374 -36.96 -11.14 -10.38
C ALA A 374 -36.67 -9.80 -9.68
N HIS A 375 -37.36 -9.51 -8.58
CA HIS A 375 -37.18 -8.29 -7.78
C HIS A 375 -35.93 -8.30 -6.89
N GLU A 376 -35.36 -9.48 -6.62
CA GLU A 376 -34.09 -9.64 -5.90
C GLU A 376 -32.88 -9.51 -6.83
N ASP A 377 -33.09 -9.58 -8.15
CA ASP A 377 -32.04 -9.38 -9.15
C ASP A 377 -31.88 -7.87 -9.44
N ASP A 378 -30.88 -7.26 -8.79
CA ASP A 378 -30.49 -5.87 -9.00
C ASP A 378 -29.48 -5.68 -10.14
N GLY A 379 -29.05 -6.76 -10.79
CA GLY A 379 -28.09 -6.76 -11.89
C GLY A 379 -26.63 -6.52 -11.47
N SER A 380 -26.34 -6.34 -10.18
CA SER A 380 -25.01 -5.99 -9.69
C SER A 380 -24.02 -7.16 -9.78
N GLU A 381 -22.75 -6.84 -10.03
CA GLU A 381 -21.69 -7.86 -10.09
C GLU A 381 -21.56 -8.59 -8.73
N MET A 382 -21.64 -7.85 -7.62
CA MET A 382 -21.48 -8.43 -6.29
C MET A 382 -22.63 -9.35 -5.90
N LEU A 383 -23.87 -9.09 -6.32
CA LEU A 383 -24.97 -10.04 -6.13
C LEU A 383 -24.61 -11.41 -6.72
N TYR A 384 -24.14 -11.44 -7.96
CA TYR A 384 -23.80 -12.68 -8.66
C TYR A 384 -22.53 -13.35 -8.12
N ILE A 385 -21.49 -12.57 -7.77
CA ILE A 385 -20.28 -13.09 -7.13
C ILE A 385 -20.63 -13.76 -5.80
N ILE A 386 -21.41 -13.08 -4.94
CA ILE A 386 -21.76 -13.61 -3.62
C ILE A 386 -22.63 -14.85 -3.76
N HIS A 387 -23.62 -14.84 -4.66
CA HIS A 387 -24.42 -16.04 -4.95
C HIS A 387 -23.52 -17.24 -5.32
N ALA A 388 -22.60 -17.05 -6.27
CA ALA A 388 -21.69 -18.10 -6.72
C ALA A 388 -20.75 -18.58 -5.60
N LEU A 389 -20.14 -17.67 -4.84
CA LEU A 389 -19.25 -18.02 -3.74
C LEU A 389 -19.99 -18.73 -2.60
N VAL A 390 -21.21 -18.29 -2.27
CA VAL A 390 -22.07 -18.98 -1.29
C VAL A 390 -22.35 -20.41 -1.75
N LEU A 391 -22.70 -20.62 -3.03
CA LEU A 391 -22.93 -21.95 -3.57
C LEU A 391 -21.66 -22.82 -3.58
N GLN A 392 -20.49 -22.23 -3.86
CA GLN A 392 -19.20 -22.88 -3.70
C GLN A 392 -18.93 -23.27 -2.23
N GLY A 393 -19.33 -22.43 -1.28
CA GLY A 393 -19.30 -22.74 0.14
C GLY A 393 -20.22 -23.90 0.51
N MET A 394 -21.46 -23.90 0.00
CA MET A 394 -22.41 -25.00 0.20
C MET A 394 -21.87 -26.31 -0.35
N LYS A 395 -21.20 -26.28 -1.52
CA LYS A 395 -20.47 -27.43 -2.07
C LYS A 395 -19.38 -27.91 -1.11
N ALA A 396 -18.58 -27.00 -0.54
CA ALA A 396 -17.55 -27.36 0.43
C ALA A 396 -18.15 -27.96 1.72
N ASP A 397 -19.34 -27.53 2.11
CA ASP A 397 -20.11 -28.09 3.22
C ASP A 397 -20.78 -29.44 2.88
N GLY A 398 -20.74 -29.86 1.62
CA GLY A 398 -21.13 -31.18 1.15
C GLY A 398 -22.29 -31.22 0.16
N LEU A 399 -22.83 -30.07 -0.28
CA LEU A 399 -23.82 -30.03 -1.35
C LEU A 399 -23.23 -30.63 -2.65
N PRO A 400 -24.01 -31.37 -3.47
CA PRO A 400 -23.50 -31.94 -4.72
C PRO A 400 -22.93 -30.89 -5.69
N ASN A 401 -22.10 -31.36 -6.61
CA ASN A 401 -21.46 -30.50 -7.60
C ASN A 401 -21.54 -31.04 -9.04
N LYS A 402 -22.32 -32.11 -9.26
CA LYS A 402 -22.52 -32.83 -10.53
C LYS A 402 -23.92 -33.40 -10.61
#